data_AF-B8XY10-F1
#
_entry.id   AF-B8XY10-F1
#
_cell.length_a   1.000
_cell.length_b   1.000
_cell.length_c   1.000
_cell.angle_alpha   90.00
_cell.angle_beta   90.00
_cell.angle_gamma   90.00
#
_symmetry.space_group_name_H-M   'P 1'
#
loop_
_entity.id
_entity.type
_entity.pdbx_description
1 polymer ?
#
loop_
_entity_poly.entity_id
_entity_poly.type
_entity_poly.pdbx_seq_one_letter_code
_entity_poly.pdbx_strand_id
1 'polypeptide(L)' 'MRIPLGPKQAEQATKWISSAMGFGGAAALVGCYFTDWKVIVAYIPFYGSKFDDK' A
#
# COMPACT_ATOMS: atom_id res chain seq x y z
N MET A 1 15.62 26.48 -4.08
CA MET A 1 16.16 25.11 -4.09
C MET A 1 15.62 24.42 -5.34
N ARG A 2 16.48 23.95 -6.26
CA ARG A 2 16.03 23.26 -7.50
C ARG A 2 16.17 21.76 -7.27
N ILE A 3 15.05 21.03 -7.31
CA ILE A 3 15.06 19.57 -7.16
C ILE A 3 15.63 18.99 -8.46
N PRO A 4 16.77 18.28 -8.43
CA PRO A 4 17.40 17.78 -9.64
C PRO A 4 16.69 16.51 -10.13
N LEU A 5 15.46 16.63 -10.62
CA LEU A 5 14.71 15.56 -11.27
C LEU A 5 15.22 15.36 -12.70
N GLY A 6 16.38 14.72 -12.82
CA GLY A 6 17.00 14.37 -14.10
C GLY A 6 16.93 12.87 -14.42
N PRO A 7 17.38 12.46 -15.61
CA PRO A 7 17.34 11.06 -16.07
C PRO A 7 18.01 10.08 -15.10
N LYS A 8 19.13 10.50 -14.47
CA LYS A 8 19.84 9.71 -13.46
C LYS A 8 18.99 9.43 -12.22
N GLN A 9 18.19 10.40 -11.77
CA GLN A 9 17.32 10.21 -10.60
C GLN A 9 16.13 9.30 -10.92
N ALA A 10 15.60 9.38 -12.14
CA ALA A 10 14.60 8.44 -12.61
C ALA A 10 15.15 7.00 -12.65
N GLU A 11 16.34 6.79 -13.21
CA GLU A 11 16.99 5.47 -13.25
C GLU A 11 17.33 4.94 -11.84
N GLN A 12 17.65 5.83 -10.91
CA GLN A 12 17.86 5.42 -9.52
C GLN A 12 16.54 5.04 -8.86
N ALA A 13 15.45 5.78 -9.09
CA ALA A 13 14.14 5.47 -8.53
C ALA A 13 13.62 4.10 -9.01
N THR A 14 13.88 3.72 -10.26
CA THR A 14 13.44 2.41 -10.78
C THR A 14 14.08 1.23 -10.03
N LYS A 15 15.32 1.39 -9.55
CA LYS A 15 16.03 0.36 -8.77
C LYS A 15 15.38 0.09 -7.41
N TRP A 16 14.63 1.05 -6.88
CA TRP A 16 13.96 0.93 -5.58
C TRP A 16 12.50 0.49 -5.68
N ILE A 17 11.95 0.30 -6.89
CA ILE A 17 10.54 -0.06 -7.07
C ILE A 17 10.17 -1.33 -6.30
N SER A 18 10.97 -2.39 -6.40
CA SER A 18 10.68 -3.66 -5.73
C SER A 18 10.62 -3.50 -4.21
N SER A 19 11.58 -2.80 -3.61
CA SER A 19 11.59 -2.50 -2.18
C SER A 19 10.40 -1.63 -1.77
N ALA A 20 10.10 -0.58 -2.55
CA ALA A 20 8.97 0.30 -2.29
C ALA A 20 7.63 -0.46 -2.37
N MET A 21 7.48 -1.38 -3.32
CA MET A 21 6.32 -2.26 -3.41
C MET A 21 6.24 -3.20 -2.20
N GLY A 22 7.35 -3.79 -1.78
CA GLY A 22 7.40 -4.68 -0.61
C GLY A 22 7.01 -3.96 0.68
N PHE A 23 7.69 -2.86 1.01
CA PHE A 23 7.41 -2.08 2.21
C PHE A 23 6.05 -1.39 2.15
N GLY A 24 5.67 -0.83 1.00
CA GLY A 24 4.37 -0.21 0.78
C GLY A 24 3.22 -1.21 0.92
N GLY A 25 3.37 -2.40 0.35
CA GLY A 25 2.41 -3.49 0.50
C GLY A 25 2.28 -3.96 1.94
N ALA A 26 3.40 -4.16 2.64
CA ALA A 26 3.39 -4.53 4.06
C ALA A 26 2.70 -3.48 4.94
N ALA A 27 3.04 -2.19 4.74
CA ALA A 27 2.41 -1.10 5.46
C ALA A 27 0.90 -1.00 5.17
N ALA A 28 0.49 -1.21 3.91
CA ALA A 28 -0.92 -1.23 3.53
C ALA A 28 -1.69 -2.38 4.20
N LEU A 29 -1.12 -3.59 4.26
CA LEU A 29 -1.72 -4.73 4.95
C LEU A 29 -1.85 -4.48 6.46
N VAL A 30 -0.80 -3.96 7.08
CA VAL A 30 -0.82 -3.57 8.50
C VAL A 30 -1.89 -2.51 8.77
N GLY A 31 -1.98 -1.49 7.91
CA GLY A 31 -3.03 -0.48 7.98
C GLY A 31 -4.42 -1.09 7.91
N CYS A 32 -4.67 -1.95 6.90
CA CYS A 32 -5.94 -2.65 6.75
C CYS A 32 -6.31 -3.47 7.99
N TYR A 33 -5.33 -4.15 8.61
CA TYR A 33 -5.54 -4.94 9.81
C TYR A 33 -5.91 -4.07 11.03
N PHE A 34 -5.21 -2.96 11.25
CA PHE A 34 -5.45 -2.12 12.44
C PHE A 34 -6.69 -1.24 12.33
N THR A 35 -6.98 -0.72 11.14
CA THR A 35 -8.09 0.24 10.98
C THR A 35 -9.38 -0.42 10.51
N ASP A 36 -9.35 -1.73 10.22
CA ASP A 36 -10.46 -2.46 9.61
C ASP A 36 -11.06 -1.69 8.42
N TRP A 37 -10.19 -1.34 7.47
CA TRP A 37 -10.56 -0.46 6.36
C TRP A 37 -11.58 -1.13 5.43
N LYS A 38 -12.87 -0.98 5.74
CA LYS A 38 -14.01 -1.69 5.12
C LYS A 38 -13.99 -1.64 3.59
N VAL A 39 -13.59 -0.52 3.01
CA VAL A 39 -13.47 -0.33 1.54
C VAL A 39 -12.58 -1.40 0.90
N ILE A 40 -11.50 -1.80 1.56
CA ILE A 40 -10.57 -2.81 1.05
C ILE A 40 -10.93 -4.19 1.61
N VAL A 41 -11.09 -4.29 2.93
CA VAL A 41 -11.14 -5.60 3.59
C VAL A 41 -12.47 -6.34 3.36
N ALA A 42 -13.54 -5.67 2.92
CA ALA A 42 -14.80 -6.32 2.55
C ALA A 42 -14.68 -7.23 1.31
N TYR A 43 -13.66 -7.05 0.48
CA TYR A 43 -13.37 -7.91 -0.67
C TYR A 43 -12.60 -9.19 -0.31
N ILE A 44 -12.03 -9.24 0.90
CA ILE A 44 -11.40 -10.47 1.39
C ILE A 44 -12.54 -11.48 1.62
N PRO A 45 -12.48 -12.69 1.04
CA PRO A 45 -13.40 -13.77 1.40
C PRO A 45 -13.44 -13.90 2.93
N PHE A 46 -14.49 -14.48 3.53
CA PHE A 46 -14.64 -14.63 5.00
C PHE A 46 -14.72 -13.33 5.85
N TYR A 47 -14.35 -12.14 5.36
CA TYR A 47 -14.47 -10.87 6.13
C TYR A 47 -15.80 -10.14 5.92
N GLY A 48 -16.60 -10.51 4.93
CA GLY A 48 -17.89 -9.84 4.65
C GLY A 48 -18.88 -9.87 5.83
N SER A 49 -18.85 -10.91 6.65
CA SER A 49 -19.70 -11.02 7.86
C SER A 49 -19.23 -10.14 9.02
N LYS A 50 -17.99 -9.64 8.99
CA LYS A 50 -17.43 -8.79 10.07
C LYS A 50 -18.12 -7.43 10.17
N PHE A 51 -18.65 -6.94 9.05
CA PHE A 51 -19.28 -5.61 8.93
C PHE A 51 -20.78 -5.70 8.61
N ASP A 52 -21.39 -6.84 8.90
CA ASP A 52 -22.83 -7.06 8.77
C ASP A 52 -23.53 -6.40 9.96
N ASP A 53 -24.28 -5.33 9.67
CA ASP A 53 -25.06 -4.58 10.65
C ASP A 53 -26.35 -5.37 10.94
N LYS A 54 -26.24 -6.50 11.63
CA LYS A 54 -27.39 -7.17 12.25
C LYS A 54 -27.72 -6.56 13.61
#